data_AF-A0A2V9IL45-F1
#
_entry.id   AF-A0A2V9IL45-F1
#
_cell.length_a   1.000
_cell.length_b   1.000
_cell.length_c   1.000
_cell.angle_alpha   90.00
_cell.angle_beta   90.00
_cell.angle_gamma   90.00
#
_symmetry.space_group_name_H-M   'P 1'
#
loop_
_entity.id
_entity.type
_entity.pdbx_description
1 polymer ?
#
loop_
_entity_poly.entity_id
_entity_poly.type
_entity_poly.pdbx_seq_one_letter_code
_entity_poly.pdbx_strand_id
1 'polypeptide(L)'
;QTAYLLVELDEHFVPQQFDQVFYQIQVAGFTPILTHPERNPVCARRPELLSSWVVRGCLVQVTAQSYTGGFGQVAEHLAEVWLEHNLVHFFASDAHDDTHRPPRLSPCYDKLARSRGKAAADRLLVYNQQAVINGQPLPPAPEPREFNEVQPKRSWLSFLRR
;
A
#
# COMPACT_ATOMS: atom_id res chain seq x y z
N GLN A 1 -18.03 15.46 6.14
CA GLN A 1 -18.21 13.98 6.13
C GLN A 1 -17.49 13.47 4.90
N THR A 2 -16.66 12.43 5.02
CA THR A 2 -15.84 11.91 3.91
C THR A 2 -16.50 10.65 3.34
N ALA A 3 -16.29 10.38 2.06
CA ALA A 3 -16.76 9.16 1.39
C ALA A 3 -15.69 8.06 1.38
N TYR A 4 -14.73 8.09 2.30
CA TYR A 4 -13.62 7.13 2.36
C TYR A 4 -13.81 6.18 3.55
N LEU A 5 -13.66 4.88 3.32
CA LEU A 5 -13.82 3.86 4.36
C LEU A 5 -12.55 3.04 4.51
N LEU A 6 -11.96 3.02 5.70
CA LEU A 6 -10.83 2.13 6.01
C LEU A 6 -11.34 0.70 6.20
N VAL A 7 -10.72 -0.26 5.51
CA VAL A 7 -11.11 -1.68 5.50
C VAL A 7 -9.90 -2.52 5.85
N GLU A 8 -10.03 -3.33 6.90
CA GLU A 8 -9.01 -4.29 7.35
C GLU A 8 -9.40 -5.71 6.93
N LEU A 9 -8.39 -6.51 6.55
CA LEU A 9 -8.56 -7.91 6.16
C LEU A 9 -8.36 -8.84 7.35
N ASP A 10 -9.21 -9.85 7.48
CA ASP A 10 -8.93 -11.00 8.34
C ASP A 10 -7.69 -11.76 7.87
N GLU A 11 -6.96 -12.42 8.77
CA GLU A 11 -5.74 -13.18 8.43
C GLU A 11 -6.00 -14.36 7.47
N HIS A 12 -7.24 -14.85 7.39
CA HIS A 12 -7.65 -16.04 6.64
C HIS A 12 -8.75 -15.75 5.61
N PHE A 13 -8.86 -14.50 5.14
CA PHE A 13 -9.93 -14.13 4.21
C PHE A 13 -9.93 -14.92 2.89
N VAL A 14 -11.12 -15.01 2.29
CA VAL A 14 -11.31 -15.56 0.94
C VAL A 14 -11.36 -14.41 -0.07
N PRO A 15 -10.43 -14.34 -1.05
CA PRO A 15 -10.36 -13.20 -1.98
C PRO A 15 -11.66 -12.90 -2.73
N GLN A 16 -12.41 -13.92 -3.18
CA GLN A 16 -13.68 -13.71 -3.89
C GLN A 16 -14.73 -13.02 -3.02
N GLN A 17 -14.71 -13.23 -1.70
CA GLN A 17 -15.62 -12.55 -0.78
C GLN A 17 -15.26 -11.07 -0.68
N PHE A 18 -13.96 -10.75 -0.65
CA PHE A 18 -13.49 -9.37 -0.58
C PHE A 18 -13.72 -8.57 -1.87
N ASP A 19 -13.68 -9.21 -3.04
CA ASP A 19 -14.13 -8.59 -4.29
C ASP A 19 -15.57 -8.07 -4.17
N GLN A 20 -16.48 -8.88 -3.60
CA GLN A 20 -17.87 -8.50 -3.41
C GLN A 20 -18.02 -7.40 -2.36
N VAL A 21 -17.25 -7.45 -1.27
CA VAL A 21 -17.25 -6.42 -0.22
C VAL A 21 -16.84 -5.06 -0.79
N PHE A 22 -15.73 -4.98 -1.53
CA PHE A 22 -15.29 -3.73 -2.14
C PHE A 22 -16.32 -3.18 -3.11
N TYR A 23 -16.93 -4.03 -3.94
CA TYR A 23 -18.01 -3.63 -4.83
C TYR A 23 -19.20 -3.03 -4.06
N GLN A 24 -19.64 -3.67 -2.98
CA GLN A 24 -20.77 -3.20 -2.17
C GLN A 24 -20.47 -1.85 -1.49
N ILE A 25 -19.25 -1.65 -0.98
CA ILE A 25 -18.80 -0.37 -0.42
C ILE A 25 -18.90 0.74 -1.48
N GLN A 26 -18.45 0.46 -2.70
CA GLN A 26 -18.50 1.40 -3.82
C GLN A 26 -19.92 1.72 -4.27
N VAL A 27 -20.80 0.72 -4.37
CA VAL A 27 -22.23 0.92 -4.67
C VAL A 27 -22.92 1.79 -3.60
N ALA A 28 -22.50 1.67 -2.34
CA ALA A 28 -22.98 2.51 -1.25
C ALA A 28 -22.42 3.96 -1.28
N GLY A 29 -21.60 4.31 -2.28
CA GLY A 29 -21.03 5.64 -2.47
C GLY A 29 -19.71 5.89 -1.73
N PHE A 30 -19.05 4.84 -1.22
CA PHE A 30 -17.78 4.96 -0.51
C PHE A 30 -16.60 4.44 -1.35
N THR A 31 -15.43 5.06 -1.19
CA THR A 31 -14.15 4.56 -1.70
C THR A 31 -13.44 3.76 -0.60
N PRO A 32 -13.23 2.44 -0.78
CA PRO A 32 -12.51 1.65 0.20
C PRO A 32 -11.01 1.99 0.21
N ILE A 33 -10.44 2.03 1.40
CA ILE A 33 -9.00 2.11 1.66
C ILE A 33 -8.60 0.84 2.39
N LEU A 34 -7.95 -0.09 1.69
CA LEU A 34 -7.40 -1.30 2.28
C LEU A 34 -6.19 -0.97 3.16
N THR A 35 -6.28 -1.28 4.45
CA THR A 35 -5.22 -1.01 5.42
C THR A 35 -4.24 -2.17 5.57
N HIS A 36 -2.95 -1.81 5.64
CA HIS A 36 -1.78 -2.64 5.89
C HIS A 36 -1.81 -4.07 5.31
N PRO A 37 -2.13 -4.26 4.01
CA PRO A 37 -2.17 -5.58 3.41
C PRO A 37 -0.80 -6.25 3.35
N GLU A 38 0.30 -5.51 3.53
CA GLU A 38 1.67 -6.06 3.51
C GLU A 38 1.95 -6.98 4.70
N ARG A 39 1.11 -6.90 5.73
CA ARG A 39 1.16 -7.75 6.92
C ARG A 39 0.24 -8.96 6.82
N ASN A 40 -0.63 -9.02 5.80
CA ASN A 40 -1.60 -10.09 5.67
C ASN A 40 -0.99 -11.32 4.96
N PRO A 41 -1.06 -12.54 5.54
CA PRO A 41 -0.48 -13.75 4.95
C PRO A 41 -1.05 -14.13 3.57
N VAL A 42 -2.33 -13.86 3.30
CA VAL A 42 -2.96 -14.14 2.00
C VAL A 42 -2.39 -13.20 0.94
N CYS A 43 -2.26 -11.91 1.23
CA CYS A 43 -1.63 -10.94 0.33
C CYS A 43 -0.15 -11.24 0.10
N ALA A 44 0.56 -11.74 1.12
CA ALA A 44 1.96 -12.17 0.97
C ALA A 44 2.12 -13.37 0.03
N ARG A 45 1.17 -14.32 0.07
CA ARG A 45 1.15 -15.47 -0.86
C ARG A 45 0.69 -15.08 -2.27
N ARG A 46 -0.09 -14.02 -2.39
CA ARG A 46 -0.74 -13.57 -3.63
C ARG A 46 -0.64 -12.05 -3.81
N PRO A 47 0.58 -11.51 -4.00
CA PRO A 47 0.79 -10.07 -4.09
C PRO A 47 0.07 -9.42 -5.28
N GLU A 48 -0.26 -10.21 -6.31
CA GLU A 48 -0.97 -9.77 -7.51
C GLU A 48 -2.42 -9.33 -7.24
N LEU A 49 -3.04 -9.79 -6.15
CA LEU A 49 -4.41 -9.41 -5.78
C LEU A 49 -4.58 -7.90 -5.62
N LEU A 50 -3.56 -7.20 -5.13
CA LEU A 50 -3.65 -5.76 -4.93
C LEU A 50 -3.88 -5.01 -6.24
N SER A 51 -3.28 -5.47 -7.34
CA SER A 51 -3.44 -4.81 -8.64
C SER A 51 -4.89 -4.82 -9.10
N SER A 52 -5.60 -5.95 -8.94
CA SER A 52 -7.00 -6.05 -9.36
C SER A 52 -7.91 -5.17 -8.51
N TRP A 53 -7.67 -5.05 -7.21
CA TRP A 53 -8.43 -4.17 -6.33
C TRP A 53 -8.16 -2.70 -6.62
N VAL A 54 -6.90 -2.33 -6.84
CA VAL A 54 -6.52 -0.95 -7.18
C VAL A 54 -7.14 -0.50 -8.50
N VAL A 55 -7.06 -1.33 -9.54
CA VAL A 55 -7.68 -1.03 -10.85
C VAL A 55 -9.20 -0.84 -10.73
N ARG A 56 -9.84 -1.53 -9.78
CA ARG A 56 -11.28 -1.38 -9.50
C ARG A 56 -11.60 -0.20 -8.56
N GLY A 57 -10.62 0.62 -8.18
CA GLY A 57 -10.82 1.82 -7.38
C GLY A 57 -10.69 1.63 -5.87
N CYS A 58 -10.11 0.52 -5.40
CA CYS A 58 -9.70 0.37 -4.00
C CYS A 58 -8.36 1.06 -3.77
N LEU A 59 -8.27 1.91 -2.75
CA LEU A 59 -7.02 2.55 -2.36
C LEU A 59 -6.27 1.69 -1.34
N VAL A 60 -4.95 1.89 -1.20
CA VAL A 60 -4.11 1.07 -0.33
C VAL A 60 -3.29 1.94 0.60
N GLN A 61 -3.35 1.62 1.90
CA GLN A 61 -2.48 2.19 2.92
C GLN A 61 -1.50 1.13 3.41
N VAL A 62 -0.20 1.42 3.33
CA VAL A 62 0.88 0.56 3.85
C VAL A 62 1.41 1.12 5.16
N THR A 63 1.74 0.26 6.12
CA THR A 63 2.29 0.73 7.41
C THR A 63 3.69 1.29 7.19
N ALA A 64 3.95 2.51 7.68
CA ALA A 64 5.24 3.17 7.57
C ALA A 64 6.37 2.31 8.16
N GLN A 65 6.12 1.68 9.31
CA GLN A 65 7.08 0.79 9.96
C GLN A 65 7.33 -0.50 9.16
N SER A 66 6.35 -1.02 8.39
CA SER A 66 6.57 -2.16 7.49
C SER A 66 7.58 -1.80 6.40
N TYR A 67 7.42 -0.63 5.79
CA TYR A 67 8.33 -0.13 4.75
C TYR A 67 9.74 0.18 5.25
N THR A 68 9.92 0.37 6.56
CA THR A 68 11.24 0.57 7.18
C THR A 68 11.74 -0.69 7.92
N GLY A 69 11.13 -1.86 7.67
CA GLY A 69 11.61 -3.16 8.15
C GLY A 69 11.13 -3.58 9.55
N GLY A 70 10.33 -2.77 10.25
CA GLY A 70 9.89 -3.06 11.62
C GLY A 70 8.85 -4.16 11.77
N PHE A 71 8.20 -4.58 10.67
CA PHE A 71 7.30 -5.76 10.63
C PHE A 71 7.92 -6.96 9.88
N GLY A 72 9.25 -6.97 9.73
CA GLY A 72 9.99 -8.05 9.08
C GLY A 72 10.14 -7.91 7.57
N GLN A 73 11.02 -8.74 7.00
CA GLN A 73 11.47 -8.64 5.61
C GLN A 73 10.36 -8.85 4.58
N VAL A 74 9.37 -9.70 4.88
CA VAL A 74 8.25 -9.96 3.96
C VAL A 74 7.41 -8.70 3.78
N ALA A 75 7.03 -8.04 4.89
CA ALA A 75 6.25 -6.82 4.86
C ALA A 75 7.00 -5.67 4.19
N GLU A 76 8.31 -5.54 4.46
CA GLU A 76 9.16 -4.54 3.79
C GLU A 76 9.23 -4.79 2.28
N HIS A 77 9.45 -6.03 1.87
CA HIS A 77 9.54 -6.40 0.46
C HIS A 77 8.23 -6.15 -0.28
N LEU A 78 7.08 -6.54 0.29
CA LEU A 78 5.77 -6.28 -0.31
C LEU A 78 5.49 -4.78 -0.45
N ALA A 79 5.81 -4.00 0.58
CA ALA A 79 5.69 -2.55 0.54
C ALA A 79 6.53 -1.93 -0.59
N GLU A 80 7.76 -2.42 -0.79
CA GLU A 80 8.63 -1.97 -1.88
C GLU A 80 8.11 -2.35 -3.26
N VAL A 81 7.67 -3.60 -3.43
CA VAL A 81 7.10 -4.11 -4.69
C VAL A 81 5.84 -3.34 -5.06
N TRP A 82 4.87 -3.22 -4.16
CA TRP A 82 3.65 -2.49 -4.47
C TRP A 82 3.88 -1.00 -4.73
N LEU A 83 4.89 -0.41 -4.09
CA LEU A 83 5.33 0.95 -4.40
C LEU A 83 5.95 1.05 -5.81
N GLU A 84 6.74 0.06 -6.25
CA GLU A 84 7.28 -0.02 -7.62
C GLU A 84 6.17 -0.11 -8.68
N HIS A 85 5.06 -0.73 -8.33
CA HIS A 85 3.89 -0.92 -9.18
C HIS A 85 2.84 0.19 -9.08
N ASN A 86 3.14 1.29 -8.37
CA ASN A 86 2.20 2.40 -8.12
C ASN A 86 0.88 1.98 -7.44
N LEU A 87 0.87 0.90 -6.66
CA LEU A 87 -0.33 0.40 -5.98
C LEU A 87 -0.57 1.03 -4.61
N VAL A 88 0.44 1.70 -4.04
CA VAL A 88 0.38 2.33 -2.71
C VAL A 88 -0.14 3.76 -2.84
N HIS A 89 -1.16 4.08 -2.03
CA HIS A 89 -1.80 5.40 -1.99
C HIS A 89 -1.44 6.16 -0.72
N PHE A 90 -1.20 5.47 0.38
CA PHE A 90 -0.86 6.10 1.65
C PHE A 90 0.23 5.32 2.39
N PHE A 91 1.06 6.05 3.12
CA PHE A 91 1.72 5.52 4.30
C PHE A 91 1.09 6.13 5.55
N ALA A 92 0.83 5.30 6.56
CA ALA A 92 0.35 5.71 7.87
C ALA A 92 1.10 4.94 8.96
N SER A 93 1.10 5.44 10.20
CA SER A 93 1.88 4.84 11.28
C SER A 93 1.29 3.53 11.77
N ASP A 94 -0.05 3.40 11.73
CA ASP A 94 -0.77 2.32 12.39
C ASP A 94 -0.33 2.18 13.87
N ALA A 95 -0.23 3.34 14.54
CA ALA A 95 0.34 3.46 15.88
C ALA A 95 -0.61 2.94 16.97
N HIS A 96 -0.06 2.28 17.99
CA HIS A 96 -0.82 1.69 19.09
C HIS A 96 -0.24 2.03 20.47
N ASP A 97 1.04 2.39 20.55
CA ASP A 97 1.76 2.73 21.79
C ASP A 97 2.96 3.65 21.47
N ASP A 98 3.75 4.06 22.46
CA ASP A 98 4.91 4.94 22.29
C ASP A 98 6.26 4.19 22.19
N THR A 99 6.27 2.85 22.30
CA THR A 99 7.50 2.05 22.36
C THR A 99 7.68 1.11 21.16
N HIS A 100 6.70 0.25 20.89
CA HIS A 100 6.73 -0.79 19.85
C HIS A 100 6.10 -0.31 18.54
N ARG A 101 4.97 0.39 18.63
CA ARG A 101 4.22 0.94 17.48
C ARG A 101 3.99 2.45 17.65
N PRO A 102 5.06 3.26 17.73
CA PRO A 102 4.95 4.71 17.87
C PRO A 102 4.46 5.39 16.60
N PRO A 103 3.87 6.60 16.69
CA PRO A 103 3.40 7.37 15.54
C PRO A 103 4.57 8.02 14.76
N ARG A 104 5.51 7.21 14.27
CA ARG A 104 6.73 7.66 13.60
C ARG A 104 6.63 7.47 12.10
N LEU A 105 6.53 8.60 11.38
CA LEU A 105 6.48 8.64 9.91
C LEU A 105 7.78 9.12 9.27
N SER A 106 8.61 9.87 9.99
CA SER A 106 9.82 10.51 9.44
C SER A 106 10.78 9.52 8.75
N PRO A 107 11.09 8.33 9.32
CA PRO A 107 11.98 7.38 8.64
C PRO A 107 11.42 6.88 7.31
N CYS A 108 10.09 6.69 7.23
CA CYS A 108 9.39 6.31 6.00
C CYS A 108 9.44 7.45 4.98
N TYR A 109 9.16 8.69 5.41
CA TYR A 109 9.28 9.87 4.55
C TYR A 109 10.69 10.01 3.97
N ASP A 110 11.72 9.89 4.79
CA ASP A 110 13.11 10.02 4.35
C ASP A 110 13.51 8.90 3.36
N LYS A 111 13.09 7.65 3.62
CA LYS A 111 13.33 6.51 2.72
C LYS A 111 12.62 6.73 1.37
N LEU A 112 11.38 7.23 1.38
CA LEU A 112 10.63 7.57 0.15
C LEU A 112 11.25 8.74 -0.60
N ALA A 113 11.60 9.82 0.09
CA ALA A 113 12.17 11.00 -0.54
C ALA A 113 13.50 10.68 -1.23
N ARG A 114 14.33 9.81 -0.61
CA ARG A 114 15.57 9.33 -1.22
C ARG A 114 15.37 8.40 -2.41
N SER A 115 14.37 7.51 -2.37
CA SER A 115 14.18 6.46 -3.39
C SER A 115 13.25 6.84 -4.54
N ARG A 116 12.23 7.66 -4.28
CA ARG A 116 11.17 8.07 -5.24
C ARG A 116 11.10 9.59 -5.45
N GLY A 117 11.90 10.36 -4.72
CA GLY A 117 11.88 11.81 -4.76
C GLY A 117 10.87 12.43 -3.78
N LYS A 118 11.13 13.68 -3.40
CA LYS A 118 10.31 14.42 -2.42
C LYS A 118 8.84 14.52 -2.83
N ALA A 119 8.55 14.74 -4.11
CA ALA A 119 7.18 14.86 -4.60
C ALA A 119 6.35 13.59 -4.35
N ALA A 120 6.95 12.40 -4.49
CA ALA A 120 6.28 11.14 -4.18
C ALA A 120 6.07 10.98 -2.67
N ALA A 121 7.06 11.34 -1.86
CA ALA A 121 6.94 11.31 -0.40
C ALA A 121 5.82 12.25 0.10
N ASP A 122 5.78 13.50 -0.39
CA ASP A 122 4.74 14.45 -0.04
C ASP A 122 3.35 13.95 -0.47
N ARG A 123 3.22 13.39 -1.68
CA ARG A 123 1.94 12.82 -2.15
C ARG A 123 1.45 11.69 -1.25
N LEU A 124 2.34 10.74 -0.93
CA LEU A 124 1.98 9.51 -0.22
C LEU A 124 1.90 9.66 1.31
N LEU A 125 2.43 10.75 1.90
CA LEU A 125 2.37 11.01 3.35
C LEU A 125 1.63 12.29 3.76
N VAL A 126 1.35 13.21 2.83
CA VAL A 126 0.72 14.50 3.14
C VAL A 126 -0.52 14.74 2.28
N TYR A 127 -0.36 14.83 0.95
CA TYR A 127 -1.43 15.35 0.09
C TYR A 127 -2.61 14.39 -0.05
N ASN A 128 -2.35 13.09 -0.20
CA ASN A 128 -3.43 12.11 -0.30
C ASN A 128 -4.24 12.07 1.01
N GLN A 129 -3.57 12.11 2.16
CA GLN A 129 -4.18 12.14 3.48
C GLN A 129 -5.06 13.38 3.65
N GLN A 130 -4.55 14.55 3.26
CA GLN A 130 -5.30 15.80 3.32
C GLN A 130 -6.54 15.76 2.42
N ALA A 131 -6.44 15.16 1.22
CA ALA A 131 -7.59 14.97 0.33
C ALA A 131 -8.67 14.10 1.01
N VAL A 132 -8.28 12.96 1.58
CA VAL A 132 -9.20 12.06 2.30
C VAL A 132 -9.90 12.77 3.45
N ILE A 133 -9.15 13.49 4.30
CA ILE A 133 -9.69 14.22 5.46
C ILE A 133 -10.69 15.28 5.01
N ASN A 134 -10.42 15.97 3.91
CA ASN A 134 -11.28 17.01 3.35
C ASN A 134 -12.41 16.49 2.46
N GLY A 135 -12.52 15.16 2.28
CA GLY A 135 -13.50 14.54 1.39
C GLY A 135 -13.32 14.92 -0.08
N GLN A 136 -12.08 15.19 -0.50
CA GLN A 136 -11.72 15.57 -1.86
C GLN A 136 -11.13 14.38 -2.61
N PRO A 137 -11.25 14.34 -3.95
CA PRO A 137 -10.52 13.37 -4.78
C PRO A 137 -9.01 13.45 -4.53
N LEU A 138 -8.33 12.30 -4.61
CA LEU A 138 -6.87 12.26 -4.52
C LEU A 138 -6.25 13.04 -5.71
N PRO A 139 -5.10 13.70 -5.50
CA PRO A 139 -4.37 14.35 -6.59
C PRO A 139 -3.92 13.31 -7.63
N PRO A 140 -3.67 13.74 -8.89
CA PRO A 140 -3.18 12.86 -9.94
C PRO A 140 -1.94 12.07 -9.52
N ALA A 141 -1.92 10.79 -9.87
CA ALA A 141 -0.85 9.86 -9.54
C ALA A 141 -0.43 9.07 -10.80
N PRO A 142 0.78 8.49 -10.82
CA PRO A 142 1.13 7.52 -11.86
C PRO A 142 0.14 6.35 -11.88
N GLU A 143 -0.21 5.88 -13.07
CA GLU A 143 -1.12 4.76 -13.25
C GLU A 143 -0.56 3.47 -12.59
N PRO A 144 -1.43 2.62 -12.01
CA PRO A 144 -1.09 1.28 -11.56
C PRO A 144 -0.42 0.46 -12.67
N ARG A 145 0.58 -0.34 -12.31
CA ARG A 145 1.29 -1.25 -13.24
C ARG A 145 1.00 -2.68 -12.86
N GLU A 146 0.61 -3.50 -13.83
CA GLU A 146 0.36 -4.92 -13.55
C GLU A 146 1.66 -5.65 -13.20
N PHE A 147 1.54 -6.71 -12.40
CA PHE A 147 2.70 -7.56 -12.01
C PHE A 147 3.42 -8.18 -13.21
N ASN A 148 2.70 -8.43 -14.30
CA ASN A 148 3.26 -9.00 -15.53
C ASN A 148 4.07 -8.00 -16.36
N GLU A 149 3.99 -6.69 -16.05
CA GLU A 149 4.64 -5.62 -16.82
C GLU A 149 6.02 -5.21 -16.27
N VAL A 150 6.38 -5.67 -15.07
CA VAL A 150 7.69 -5.36 -14.46
C VAL A 150 8.65 -6.50 -14.71
N GLN A 151 9.66 -6.25 -15.55
CA GLN A 151 10.75 -7.19 -15.75
C GLN A 151 11.52 -7.40 -14.44
N PRO A 152 11.80 -8.65 -14.03
CA PRO A 152 12.61 -8.89 -12.85
C PRO A 152 14.00 -8.28 -13.05
N LYS A 153 14.46 -7.47 -12.09
CA LYS A 153 15.88 -7.04 -12.04
C LYS A 153 16.72 -8.31 -12.03
N ARG A 154 17.55 -8.50 -13.06
CA ARG A 154 18.45 -9.65 -13.18
C ARG A 154 19.25 -9.79 -11.88
N SER A 155 19.01 -10.87 -11.13
CA SER A 155 19.80 -11.20 -9.96
C SER A 155 21.25 -11.48 -10.36
N TRP A 156 22.19 -10.80 -9.70
CA TRP A 156 23.64 -10.97 -9.85
C TRP A 156 24.11 -12.42 -9.64
N LEU A 157 23.33 -13.24 -8.95
CA LEU A 157 23.58 -14.66 -8.72
C LEU A 157 23.50 -15.51 -10.01
N SER A 158 22.93 -14.97 -11.10
CA SER A 158 22.90 -15.66 -12.41
C SER A 158 24.26 -15.66 -13.12
N PHE A 159 25.23 -14.85 -12.68
CA PHE A 159 26.57 -14.78 -13.27
C PHE A 159 27.54 -15.84 -12.73
N LEU A 160 27.26 -16.42 -11.56
CA LEU A 160 28.11 -17.43 -10.90
C LEU A 160 27.74 -18.89 -11.27
N ARG A 161 26.95 -19.08 -12.34
CA ARG A 161 26.52 -20.40 -12.84
C ARG A 161 26.92 -20.69 -14.30
N ARG A 162 28.00 -20.08 -14.80
CA ARG A 162 28.62 -20.46 -16.07
C ARG A 162 30.06 -20.88 -15.87
#